data_AF-A0AA39Q3N5-F1
#
_entry.id   AF-A0AA39Q3N5-F1
#
_cell.length_a   1.000
_cell.length_b   1.000
_cell.length_c   1.000
_cell.angle_alpha   90.00
_cell.angle_beta   90.00
_cell.angle_gamma   90.00
#
_symmetry.space_group_name_H-M   'P 1'
#
loop_
_entity.id
_entity.type
_entity.pdbx_description
1 polymer ?
#
loop_
_entity_poly.entity_id
_entity_poly.type
_entity_poly.pdbx_seq_one_letter_code
_entity_poly.pdbx_strand_id
1 'polypeptide(L)'
;MDPHAQSSLAPIPGQSQNGALAAPTDLKERRVPSVRPPATNKPTDEQFFLHDAHGNPKPNPQFLRDHFFQEGRLTETQALYILDQATQLLSKDRNLVDVKSPVTICGDIHGQYYDLMKLFDVGGSLDENCYLFLGDYVDRGCFGIECLLYLYVLKLCYPTKFVLLRGNHECRHLTEYFTFKRECLHKYSQVVYEACIQSFQALPLAAVVDGRFFCVHGGISPELMSLDDIHKLNRFQEPGSSGLLCDLLWADPISNFGHEQEPSAIGRSIPPGTPFLPNQTRGCSYFYTYDAACAFLDRTGLLGIIRGHEAQDAGYTMHKKTPQKKFPSVITIFSAPNYLDVYHNRGAVLKYANKNITIRQYNSSSHPFWLPNFMDAFTWSLPFVGSKITEMLLAVLSVCSEEELGETDSDSEGDMQVLAGAAKVGDYQQRREEIRNKVMAVGRMQRVFEILREEAESASELTMGDESSSSSAVGGRTDALGVQQAGRSIRTFADARRSDMMNERIPSFESQIPGAFPVPSMRYSGRRGSAEGESLNMEALIRRTLEENDDIGDAVEKLAEKLAKGRRVTGRPMPLKRHETT
;
A
#
# COMPACT_ATOMS: atom_id res chain seq x y z
N MET A 1 -48.55 -13.35 -67.22
CA MET A 1 -47.57 -13.58 -68.28
C MET A 1 -46.45 -14.41 -67.69
N ASP A 2 -46.60 -15.73 -67.81
CA ASP A 2 -45.61 -16.77 -68.20
C ASP A 2 -44.10 -16.64 -67.87
N PRO A 3 -43.33 -17.76 -67.80
CA PRO A 3 -43.49 -18.97 -66.99
C PRO A 3 -42.11 -19.55 -66.50
N HIS A 4 -42.12 -20.80 -66.03
CA HIS A 4 -41.02 -21.78 -65.91
C HIS A 4 -40.32 -22.04 -64.55
N ALA A 5 -40.43 -23.31 -64.18
CA ALA A 5 -39.82 -24.03 -63.08
C ALA A 5 -38.38 -24.47 -63.38
N GLN A 6 -37.56 -24.67 -62.33
CA GLN A 6 -36.96 -25.97 -61.95
C GLN A 6 -35.76 -25.78 -60.99
N SER A 7 -35.59 -26.79 -60.14
CA SER A 7 -34.52 -26.99 -59.17
C SER A 7 -33.12 -27.10 -59.79
N SER A 8 -32.09 -26.67 -59.07
CA SER A 8 -30.99 -27.52 -58.55
C SER A 8 -29.69 -26.74 -58.31
N LEU A 9 -28.84 -27.34 -57.47
CA LEU A 9 -27.38 -27.19 -57.34
C LEU A 9 -26.87 -26.18 -56.30
N ALA A 10 -26.29 -26.76 -55.24
CA ALA A 10 -25.38 -26.12 -54.31
C ALA A 10 -24.07 -25.72 -55.02
N PRO A 11 -23.45 -24.57 -54.68
CA PRO A 11 -22.10 -24.25 -55.12
C PRO A 11 -21.02 -24.80 -54.17
N ILE A 12 -19.94 -25.22 -54.81
CA ILE A 12 -18.71 -25.85 -54.33
C ILE A 12 -17.87 -24.89 -53.46
N PRO A 13 -17.20 -25.35 -52.39
CA PRO A 13 -16.30 -24.51 -51.59
C PRO A 13 -14.96 -24.37 -52.32
N GLY A 14 -14.62 -23.14 -52.74
CA GLY A 14 -13.33 -22.90 -53.40
C GLY A 14 -13.22 -21.56 -54.10
N GLN A 15 -13.39 -20.46 -53.38
CA GLN A 15 -12.79 -19.18 -53.77
C GLN A 15 -12.20 -18.51 -52.54
N SER A 16 -10.89 -18.32 -52.60
CA SER A 16 -10.05 -17.59 -51.67
C SER A 16 -10.64 -16.21 -51.36
N GLN A 17 -11.12 -16.03 -50.13
CA GLN A 17 -11.21 -14.70 -49.57
C GLN A 17 -9.76 -14.22 -49.35
N ASN A 18 -9.31 -13.37 -50.26
CA ASN A 18 -8.17 -12.49 -50.03
C ASN A 18 -8.32 -11.87 -48.66
N GLY A 19 -7.26 -11.99 -47.85
CA GLY A 19 -7.21 -11.45 -46.51
C GLY A 19 -7.62 -9.99 -46.50
N ALA A 20 -8.77 -9.71 -45.89
CA ALA A 20 -9.05 -8.39 -45.38
C ALA A 20 -7.99 -8.15 -44.30
N LEU A 21 -6.95 -7.39 -44.67
CA LEU A 21 -6.06 -6.74 -43.72
C LEU A 21 -6.96 -6.04 -42.71
N ALA A 22 -6.94 -6.54 -41.47
CA ALA A 22 -7.62 -5.89 -40.36
C ALA A 22 -7.25 -4.40 -40.39
N ALA A 23 -8.26 -3.53 -40.38
CA ALA A 23 -8.04 -2.09 -40.34
C ALA A 23 -7.01 -1.78 -39.25
N PRO A 24 -6.06 -0.86 -39.50
CA PRO A 24 -5.03 -0.54 -38.51
C PRO A 24 -5.73 -0.11 -37.21
N THR A 25 -5.54 -0.90 -36.16
CA THR A 25 -6.04 -0.59 -34.82
C THR A 25 -5.56 0.80 -34.46
N ASP A 26 -6.48 1.74 -34.24
CA ASP A 26 -6.11 3.06 -33.73
C ASP A 26 -5.52 2.88 -32.33
N LEU A 27 -4.20 2.99 -32.23
CA LEU A 27 -3.47 2.81 -30.98
C LEU A 27 -3.78 3.92 -29.95
N LYS A 28 -4.50 4.98 -30.35
CA LYS A 28 -4.97 6.04 -29.45
C LYS A 28 -6.34 5.74 -28.83
N GLU A 29 -7.06 4.74 -29.35
CA GLU A 29 -8.37 4.39 -28.83
C GLU A 29 -8.26 3.58 -27.52
N ARG A 30 -9.01 4.02 -26.50
CA ARG A 30 -8.99 3.39 -25.19
C ARG A 30 -9.59 1.98 -25.26
N ARG A 31 -8.77 0.97 -24.93
CA ARG A 31 -9.14 -0.46 -25.04
C ARG A 31 -10.31 -0.88 -24.16
N VAL A 32 -10.50 -0.22 -23.01
CA VAL A 32 -11.60 -0.52 -22.07
C VAL A 32 -12.42 0.76 -21.87
N PRO A 33 -13.35 1.09 -22.79
CA PRO A 33 -14.13 2.33 -22.73
C PRO A 33 -15.18 2.31 -21.59
N SER A 34 -15.53 1.13 -21.06
CA SER A 34 -16.49 0.97 -19.96
C SER A 34 -15.98 1.45 -18.60
N VAL A 35 -14.65 1.42 -18.38
CA VAL A 35 -14.03 1.97 -17.17
C VAL A 35 -14.08 3.49 -17.29
N ARG A 36 -14.49 4.23 -16.27
CA ARG A 36 -14.49 5.70 -16.33
C ARG A 36 -13.04 6.23 -16.24
N PRO A 37 -12.67 7.29 -16.98
CA PRO A 37 -11.37 7.92 -16.80
C PRO A 37 -11.38 8.80 -15.52
N PRO A 38 -10.22 8.99 -14.87
CA PRO A 38 -10.06 9.98 -13.80
C PRO A 38 -10.41 11.39 -14.26
N ALA A 39 -10.83 12.25 -13.33
CA ALA A 39 -11.01 13.68 -13.58
C ALA A 39 -9.65 14.35 -13.86
N THR A 40 -9.42 14.76 -15.12
CA THR A 40 -8.13 15.30 -15.57
C THR A 40 -7.90 16.75 -15.18
N ASN A 41 -8.96 17.54 -15.03
CA ASN A 41 -8.88 18.96 -14.73
C ASN A 41 -8.93 19.20 -13.22
N LYS A 42 -8.04 20.05 -12.73
CA LYS A 42 -8.10 20.54 -11.34
C LYS A 42 -9.27 21.53 -11.19
N PRO A 43 -9.94 21.58 -10.02
CA PRO A 43 -11.08 22.47 -9.81
C PRO A 43 -10.69 23.94 -9.95
N THR A 44 -11.60 24.72 -10.54
CA THR A 44 -11.54 26.19 -10.45
C THR A 44 -11.92 26.66 -9.06
N ASP A 45 -11.53 27.88 -8.70
CA ASP A 45 -11.87 28.44 -7.39
C ASP A 45 -13.38 28.62 -7.20
N GLU A 46 -14.14 28.86 -8.28
CA GLU A 46 -15.61 28.93 -8.26
C GLU A 46 -16.27 27.58 -7.94
N GLN A 47 -15.65 26.47 -8.37
CA GLN A 47 -16.11 25.12 -8.04
C GLN A 47 -15.70 24.72 -6.63
N PHE A 48 -14.49 25.15 -6.22
CA PHE A 48 -13.89 24.82 -4.95
C PHE A 48 -14.56 25.56 -3.78
N PHE A 49 -14.85 26.85 -3.92
CA PHE A 49 -15.42 27.67 -2.87
C PHE A 49 -16.94 27.82 -2.99
N LEU A 50 -17.62 27.65 -1.85
CA LEU A 50 -18.93 28.22 -1.57
C LEU A 50 -18.75 29.48 -0.74
N HIS A 51 -19.73 30.38 -0.80
CA HIS A 51 -19.80 31.53 0.09
C HIS A 51 -20.80 31.25 1.21
N ASP A 52 -20.39 31.47 2.46
CA ASP A 52 -21.32 31.39 3.58
C ASP A 52 -22.28 32.60 3.62
N ALA A 53 -23.22 32.60 4.58
CA ALA A 53 -24.19 33.69 4.75
C ALA A 53 -23.54 35.06 5.02
N HIS A 54 -22.25 35.10 5.38
CA HIS A 54 -21.46 36.30 5.63
C HIS A 54 -20.48 36.62 4.49
N GLY A 55 -20.52 35.85 3.39
CA GLY A 55 -19.67 36.02 2.22
C GLY A 55 -18.28 35.40 2.33
N ASN A 56 -17.94 34.73 3.44
CA ASN A 56 -16.63 34.11 3.61
C ASN A 56 -16.51 32.86 2.74
N PRO A 57 -15.36 32.65 2.07
CA PRO A 57 -15.13 31.46 1.28
C PRO A 57 -15.02 30.23 2.19
N LYS A 58 -15.72 29.16 1.83
CA LYS A 58 -15.63 27.82 2.45
C LYS A 58 -15.52 26.75 1.37
N PRO A 59 -14.77 25.67 1.59
CA PRO A 59 -14.70 24.59 0.59
C PRO A 59 -16.08 23.96 0.36
N ASN A 60 -16.37 23.58 -0.89
CA ASN A 60 -17.62 22.92 -1.27
C ASN A 60 -17.57 21.41 -0.98
N PRO A 61 -18.22 20.91 0.09
CA PRO A 61 -18.12 19.49 0.45
C PRO A 61 -18.74 18.57 -0.60
N GLN A 62 -19.83 18.98 -1.27
CA GLN A 62 -20.48 18.11 -2.25
C GLN A 62 -19.63 17.97 -3.53
N PHE A 63 -19.13 19.08 -4.05
CA PHE A 63 -18.26 19.05 -5.23
C PHE A 63 -16.97 18.26 -4.95
N LEU A 64 -16.33 18.49 -3.80
CA LEU A 64 -15.09 17.80 -3.44
C LEU A 64 -15.31 16.30 -3.23
N ARG A 65 -16.46 15.89 -2.69
CA ARG A 65 -16.87 14.48 -2.62
C ARG A 65 -16.83 13.82 -4.00
N ASP A 66 -17.53 14.42 -4.95
CA ASP A 66 -17.71 13.85 -6.28
C ASP A 66 -16.41 13.91 -7.10
N HIS A 67 -15.60 14.95 -6.91
CA HIS A 67 -14.30 15.12 -7.55
C HIS A 67 -13.29 14.07 -7.09
N PHE A 68 -13.15 13.84 -5.78
CA PHE A 68 -12.27 12.81 -5.25
C PHE A 68 -12.76 11.39 -5.59
N PHE A 69 -14.07 11.17 -5.64
CA PHE A 69 -14.64 9.88 -6.08
C PHE A 69 -14.32 9.56 -7.54
N GLN A 70 -14.02 10.58 -8.35
CA GLN A 70 -13.55 10.45 -9.73
C GLN A 70 -12.02 10.53 -9.85
N GLU A 71 -11.29 10.28 -8.75
CA GLU A 71 -9.82 10.33 -8.67
C GLU A 71 -9.23 11.71 -9.06
N GLY A 72 -10.05 12.76 -8.97
CA GLY A 72 -9.67 14.12 -9.26
C GLY A 72 -8.74 14.68 -8.19
N ARG A 73 -7.75 15.47 -8.62
CA ARG A 73 -6.79 16.13 -7.72
C ARG A 73 -7.11 17.62 -7.59
N LEU A 74 -6.78 18.21 -6.45
CA LEU A 74 -6.87 19.66 -6.26
C LEU A 74 -5.64 20.38 -6.82
N THR A 75 -5.70 21.70 -6.89
CA THR A 75 -4.47 22.49 -6.95
C THR A 75 -3.72 22.38 -5.61
N GLU A 76 -2.40 22.56 -5.66
CA GLU A 76 -1.59 22.53 -4.44
C GLU A 76 -2.01 23.64 -3.46
N THR A 77 -2.37 24.82 -3.98
CA THR A 77 -2.88 25.94 -3.19
C THR A 77 -4.20 25.63 -2.50
N GLN A 78 -5.14 24.94 -3.18
CA GLN A 78 -6.42 24.51 -2.60
C GLN A 78 -6.22 23.44 -1.51
N ALA A 79 -5.33 22.48 -1.74
CA ALA A 79 -4.99 21.46 -0.73
C ALA A 79 -4.35 22.10 0.51
N LEU A 80 -3.36 22.98 0.31
CA LEU A 80 -2.71 23.71 1.40
C LEU A 80 -3.68 24.63 2.14
N TYR A 81 -4.63 25.26 1.45
CA TYR A 81 -5.69 26.05 2.08
C TYR A 81 -6.53 25.20 3.05
N ILE A 82 -6.97 24.00 2.64
CA ILE A 82 -7.73 23.09 3.53
C ILE A 82 -6.89 22.72 4.75
N LEU A 83 -5.63 22.33 4.54
CA LEU A 83 -4.73 21.88 5.61
C LEU A 83 -4.45 23.01 6.60
N ASP A 84 -4.13 24.21 6.14
CA ASP A 84 -3.85 25.37 6.99
C ASP A 84 -5.09 25.78 7.80
N GLN A 85 -6.25 25.94 7.14
CA GLN A 85 -7.49 26.33 7.83
C GLN A 85 -7.93 25.27 8.85
N ALA A 86 -7.82 23.99 8.50
CA ALA A 86 -8.14 22.91 9.43
C ALA A 86 -7.17 22.88 10.61
N THR A 87 -5.87 23.08 10.37
CA THR A 87 -4.84 23.16 11.43
C THR A 87 -5.14 24.30 12.40
N GLN A 88 -5.48 25.48 11.89
CA GLN A 88 -5.83 26.64 12.73
C GLN A 88 -7.09 26.39 13.57
N LEU A 89 -8.08 25.68 13.01
CA LEU A 89 -9.30 25.31 13.72
C LEU A 89 -9.03 24.25 14.80
N LEU A 90 -8.36 23.15 14.43
CA LEU A 90 -8.03 22.04 15.34
C LEU A 90 -7.10 22.48 16.47
N SER A 91 -6.22 23.45 16.23
CA SER A 91 -5.33 24.00 17.26
C SER A 91 -6.09 24.71 18.39
N LYS A 92 -7.32 25.16 18.14
CA LYS A 92 -8.19 25.78 19.16
C LYS A 92 -8.95 24.75 19.99
N ASP A 93 -9.07 23.51 19.50
CA ASP A 93 -9.73 22.44 20.23
C ASP A 93 -8.89 22.01 21.45
N ARG A 94 -9.56 21.49 22.48
CA ARG A 94 -8.89 20.94 23.68
C ARG A 94 -8.33 19.55 23.38
N ASN A 95 -7.35 19.10 24.17
CA ASN A 95 -6.84 17.72 24.06
C ASN A 95 -7.93 16.66 24.27
N LEU A 96 -8.85 16.94 25.20
CA LEU A 96 -10.03 16.13 25.51
C LEU A 96 -11.28 16.94 25.12
N VAL A 97 -11.99 16.47 24.10
CA VAL A 97 -13.15 17.18 23.52
C VAL A 97 -14.46 16.63 24.08
N ASP A 98 -15.37 17.52 24.48
CA ASP A 98 -16.73 17.14 24.88
C ASP A 98 -17.64 16.98 23.65
N VAL A 99 -18.28 15.83 23.52
CA VAL A 99 -19.16 15.51 22.39
C VAL A 99 -20.56 15.17 22.90
N LYS A 100 -21.59 15.74 22.27
CA LYS A 100 -23.00 15.52 22.64
C LYS A 100 -23.65 14.51 21.71
N SER A 101 -24.55 13.68 22.26
CA SER A 101 -25.44 12.85 21.44
C SER A 101 -26.53 13.70 20.74
N PRO A 102 -27.09 13.25 19.59
CA PRO A 102 -26.75 12.04 18.84
C PRO A 102 -25.36 12.11 18.18
N VAL A 103 -24.60 11.01 18.24
CA VAL A 103 -23.27 10.90 17.63
C VAL A 103 -23.07 9.55 16.94
N THR A 104 -22.42 9.57 15.77
CA THR A 104 -21.83 8.39 15.13
C THR A 104 -20.33 8.38 15.40
N ILE A 105 -19.84 7.31 16.02
CA ILE A 105 -18.44 7.08 16.33
C ILE A 105 -17.86 6.11 15.30
N CYS A 106 -16.74 6.51 14.69
CA CYS A 106 -16.06 5.81 13.61
C CYS A 106 -14.64 5.45 14.04
N GLY A 107 -14.21 4.23 13.75
CA GLY A 107 -12.83 3.80 13.94
C GLY A 107 -11.96 4.15 12.74
N ASP A 108 -10.96 3.30 12.51
CA ASP A 108 -9.89 3.47 11.53
C ASP A 108 -10.44 3.49 10.10
N ILE A 109 -9.82 4.31 9.23
CA ILE A 109 -10.22 4.52 7.82
C ILE A 109 -9.12 4.07 6.85
N HIS A 110 -7.84 4.27 7.20
CA HIS A 110 -6.68 3.78 6.45
C HIS A 110 -6.72 4.03 4.94
N GLY A 111 -7.02 5.28 4.54
CA GLY A 111 -7.02 5.67 3.13
C GLY A 111 -8.03 4.93 2.25
N GLN A 112 -9.08 4.35 2.82
CA GLN A 112 -10.17 3.70 2.07
C GLN A 112 -11.29 4.72 1.73
N TYR A 113 -11.01 5.68 0.84
CA TYR A 113 -11.92 6.79 0.53
C TYR A 113 -13.32 6.33 0.04
N TYR A 114 -13.38 5.28 -0.76
CA TYR A 114 -14.64 4.75 -1.30
C TYR A 114 -15.51 4.13 -0.19
N ASP A 115 -14.88 3.48 0.79
CA ASP A 115 -15.58 2.97 1.98
C ASP A 115 -15.95 4.08 2.95
N LEU A 116 -15.17 5.16 3.03
CA LEU A 116 -15.54 6.36 3.76
C LEU A 116 -16.84 6.97 3.21
N MET A 117 -17.06 6.94 1.89
CA MET A 117 -18.35 7.36 1.31
C MET A 117 -19.49 6.46 1.80
N LYS A 118 -19.27 5.14 1.82
CA LYS A 118 -20.25 4.18 2.32
C LYS A 118 -20.53 4.36 3.80
N LEU A 119 -19.51 4.71 4.59
CA LEU A 119 -19.60 5.04 6.01
C LEU A 119 -20.57 6.21 6.23
N PHE A 120 -20.52 7.27 5.41
CA PHE A 120 -21.46 8.38 5.51
C PHE A 120 -22.90 7.96 5.17
N ASP A 121 -23.09 7.10 4.17
CA ASP A 121 -24.41 6.58 3.81
C ASP A 121 -25.07 5.78 4.96
N VAL A 122 -24.27 5.03 5.74
CA VAL A 122 -24.78 4.23 6.89
C VAL A 122 -24.81 5.00 8.21
N GLY A 123 -23.90 5.97 8.38
CA GLY A 123 -23.73 6.74 9.61
C GLY A 123 -24.81 7.82 9.79
N GLY A 124 -25.38 8.33 8.69
CA GLY A 124 -26.47 9.34 8.69
C GLY A 124 -25.99 10.76 8.37
N SER A 125 -26.93 11.68 8.12
CA SER A 125 -26.60 13.07 7.77
C SER A 125 -26.04 13.87 8.96
N LEU A 126 -25.15 14.82 8.66
CA LEU A 126 -24.63 15.83 9.59
C LEU A 126 -25.69 16.85 10.06
N ASP A 127 -26.85 16.89 9.39
CA ASP A 127 -27.96 17.75 9.81
C ASP A 127 -28.50 17.33 11.18
N GLU A 128 -28.61 16.02 11.40
CA GLU A 128 -29.26 15.42 12.57
C GLU A 128 -28.26 14.80 13.57
N ASN A 129 -26.98 14.68 13.21
CA ASN A 129 -26.03 13.85 13.93
C ASN A 129 -24.63 14.48 14.01
N CYS A 130 -23.93 14.25 15.12
CA CYS A 130 -22.51 14.53 15.24
C CYS A 130 -21.68 13.35 14.74
N TYR A 131 -20.45 13.60 14.32
CA TYR A 131 -19.48 12.57 13.97
C TYR A 131 -18.24 12.69 14.85
N LEU A 132 -17.76 11.56 15.34
CA LEU A 132 -16.52 11.43 16.08
C LEU A 132 -15.68 10.33 15.42
N PHE A 133 -14.56 10.71 14.80
CA PHE A 133 -13.59 9.76 14.28
C PHE A 133 -12.45 9.57 15.27
N LEU A 134 -12.03 8.32 15.44
CA LEU A 134 -11.05 7.95 16.46
C LEU A 134 -9.59 8.06 16.01
N GLY A 135 -9.31 8.19 14.71
CA GLY A 135 -7.95 8.32 14.18
C GLY A 135 -7.72 7.42 12.96
N ASP A 136 -6.47 7.30 12.53
CA ASP A 136 -5.98 6.44 11.45
C ASP A 136 -6.73 6.67 10.13
N TYR A 137 -6.59 7.89 9.63
CA TYR A 137 -7.15 8.35 8.35
C TYR A 137 -6.31 7.92 7.16
N VAL A 138 -5.00 7.78 7.38
CA VAL A 138 -3.97 7.63 6.35
C VAL A 138 -3.25 6.28 6.43
N ASP A 139 -2.28 6.10 5.52
CA ASP A 139 -1.52 4.88 5.27
C ASP A 139 -2.37 3.69 4.85
N ARG A 140 -1.67 2.65 4.37
CA ARG A 140 -2.19 1.33 4.00
C ARG A 140 -3.01 1.34 2.71
N GLY A 141 -4.13 2.05 2.70
CA GLY A 141 -4.90 2.33 1.49
C GLY A 141 -4.21 3.35 0.59
N CYS A 142 -4.65 3.44 -0.67
CA CYS A 142 -4.06 4.30 -1.69
C CYS A 142 -4.76 5.67 -1.82
N PHE A 143 -5.72 5.99 -0.95
CA PHE A 143 -6.51 7.23 -1.00
C PHE A 143 -6.49 7.98 0.33
N GLY A 144 -5.35 7.96 1.03
CA GLY A 144 -5.14 8.63 2.31
C GLY A 144 -5.31 10.15 2.21
N ILE A 145 -4.81 10.78 1.15
CA ILE A 145 -4.88 12.24 1.02
C ILE A 145 -6.31 12.71 0.72
N GLU A 146 -7.07 11.94 -0.06
CA GLU A 146 -8.50 12.21 -0.32
C GLU A 146 -9.31 12.06 0.98
N CYS A 147 -9.07 11.01 1.78
CA CYS A 147 -9.67 10.86 3.10
C CYS A 147 -9.39 12.07 3.99
N LEU A 148 -8.12 12.44 4.14
CA LEU A 148 -7.70 13.53 5.02
C LEU A 148 -8.32 14.86 4.59
N LEU A 149 -8.16 15.25 3.32
CA LEU A 149 -8.68 16.51 2.81
C LEU A 149 -10.21 16.58 2.93
N TYR A 150 -10.92 15.49 2.62
CA TYR A 150 -12.37 15.48 2.71
C TYR A 150 -12.87 15.58 4.16
N LEU A 151 -12.27 14.84 5.09
CA LEU A 151 -12.59 14.93 6.51
C LEU A 151 -12.31 16.34 7.07
N TYR A 152 -11.23 16.99 6.64
CA TYR A 152 -10.91 18.37 7.02
C TYR A 152 -11.90 19.37 6.45
N VAL A 153 -12.35 19.19 5.21
CA VAL A 153 -13.44 19.99 4.64
C VAL A 153 -14.72 19.86 5.47
N LEU A 154 -15.07 18.66 5.90
CA LEU A 154 -16.22 18.45 6.79
C LEU A 154 -16.01 19.11 8.16
N LYS A 155 -14.81 19.04 8.74
CA LYS A 155 -14.46 19.77 9.99
C LYS A 155 -14.61 21.29 9.82
N LEU A 156 -14.17 21.85 8.70
CA LEU A 156 -14.30 23.28 8.40
C LEU A 156 -15.76 23.70 8.19
N CYS A 157 -16.57 22.87 7.55
CA CYS A 157 -17.98 23.14 7.30
C CYS A 157 -18.83 22.98 8.58
N TYR A 158 -18.49 22.02 9.44
CA TYR A 158 -19.27 21.63 10.61
C TYR A 158 -18.43 21.56 11.90
N PRO A 159 -17.77 22.66 12.31
CA PRO A 159 -16.74 22.67 13.36
C PRO A 159 -17.21 22.16 14.73
N THR A 160 -18.50 22.32 15.04
CA THR A 160 -19.12 21.91 16.31
C THR A 160 -19.75 20.52 16.28
N LYS A 161 -19.97 19.94 15.09
CA LYS A 161 -20.62 18.63 14.91
C LYS A 161 -19.65 17.55 14.41
N PHE A 162 -18.49 17.93 13.89
CA PHE A 162 -17.51 17.01 13.31
C PHE A 162 -16.22 17.04 14.14
N VAL A 163 -15.89 15.92 14.76
CA VAL A 163 -14.73 15.76 15.65
C VAL A 163 -13.81 14.69 15.09
N LEU A 164 -12.52 15.03 15.01
CA LEU A 164 -11.45 14.18 14.52
C LEU A 164 -10.44 14.04 15.65
N LEU A 165 -10.16 12.80 16.07
CA LEU A 165 -9.08 12.50 17.00
C LEU A 165 -7.80 12.10 16.26
N ARG A 166 -6.69 12.09 16.96
CA ARG A 166 -5.41 11.61 16.44
C ARG A 166 -5.31 10.10 16.63
N GLY A 167 -4.97 9.37 15.57
CA GLY A 167 -4.53 7.98 15.63
C GLY A 167 -3.01 7.87 15.63
N ASN A 168 -2.49 6.64 15.67
CA ASN A 168 -1.05 6.42 15.66
C ASN A 168 -0.45 6.71 14.27
N HIS A 169 -1.21 6.53 13.18
CA HIS A 169 -0.74 6.81 11.82
C HIS A 169 -0.64 8.30 11.49
N GLU A 170 -1.27 9.19 12.27
CA GLU A 170 -1.11 10.63 12.15
C GLU A 170 0.20 11.12 12.78
N CYS A 171 1.33 10.57 12.33
CA CYS A 171 2.69 10.97 12.71
C CYS A 171 3.68 10.73 11.57
N ARG A 172 4.76 11.51 11.57
CA ARG A 172 5.82 11.40 10.56
C ARG A 172 6.43 10.00 10.54
N HIS A 173 6.66 9.41 11.71
CA HIS A 173 7.35 8.13 11.85
C HIS A 173 6.68 7.02 11.01
N LEU A 174 5.34 6.92 11.09
CA LEU A 174 4.57 5.92 10.36
C LEU A 174 4.37 6.29 8.89
N THR A 175 4.04 7.55 8.60
CA THR A 175 3.76 7.97 7.22
C THR A 175 5.00 7.98 6.33
N GLU A 176 6.21 8.08 6.91
CA GLU A 176 7.48 7.88 6.19
C GLU A 176 7.80 6.41 5.93
N TYR A 177 7.44 5.53 6.85
CA TYR A 177 7.68 4.09 6.72
C TYR A 177 6.72 3.45 5.71
N PHE A 178 5.42 3.77 5.83
CA PHE A 178 4.37 3.27 4.96
C PHE A 178 4.25 4.08 3.67
N THR A 179 3.02 4.38 3.25
CA THR A 179 2.70 4.83 1.90
C THR A 179 2.28 6.30 1.84
N PHE A 180 1.84 6.93 2.94
CA PHE A 180 1.24 8.26 2.86
C PHE A 180 2.20 9.36 2.41
N LYS A 181 3.48 9.34 2.81
CA LYS A 181 4.48 10.29 2.27
C LYS A 181 4.64 10.12 0.76
N ARG A 182 4.74 8.88 0.29
CA ARG A 182 4.85 8.56 -1.14
C ARG A 182 3.60 8.98 -1.90
N GLU A 183 2.42 8.77 -1.33
CA GLU A 183 1.15 9.23 -1.86
C GLU A 183 1.13 10.75 -2.06
N CYS A 184 1.53 11.51 -1.02
CA CYS A 184 1.59 12.96 -1.11
C CYS A 184 2.57 13.44 -2.18
N LEU A 185 3.75 12.81 -2.28
CA LEU A 185 4.76 13.13 -3.30
C LEU A 185 4.28 12.80 -4.72
N HIS A 186 3.53 11.71 -4.89
CA HIS A 186 3.00 11.29 -6.17
C HIS A 186 1.81 12.16 -6.63
N LYS A 187 0.91 12.51 -5.71
CA LYS A 187 -0.33 13.22 -6.02
C LYS A 187 -0.18 14.75 -5.97
N TYR A 188 0.68 15.24 -5.10
CA TYR A 188 0.89 16.65 -4.79
C TYR A 188 2.39 17.00 -4.69
N SER A 189 2.91 17.21 -3.48
CA SER A 189 4.27 17.67 -3.23
C SER A 189 4.75 17.35 -1.81
N GLN A 190 6.04 17.52 -1.55
CA GLN A 190 6.61 17.46 -0.20
C GLN A 190 6.01 18.55 0.70
N VAL A 191 5.67 19.73 0.14
CA VAL A 191 5.10 20.85 0.92
C VAL A 191 3.73 20.46 1.47
N VAL A 192 2.89 19.78 0.68
CA VAL A 192 1.61 19.24 1.14
C VAL A 192 1.79 18.20 2.24
N TYR A 193 2.78 17.30 2.09
CA TYR A 193 3.09 16.32 3.14
C TYR A 193 3.49 16.99 4.46
N GLU A 194 4.39 17.99 4.42
CA GLU A 194 4.80 18.72 5.61
C GLU A 194 3.62 19.46 6.28
N ALA A 195 2.71 20.03 5.49
CA ALA A 195 1.48 20.62 5.99
C ALA A 195 0.54 19.58 6.63
N CYS A 196 0.47 18.36 6.08
CA CYS A 196 -0.27 17.26 6.71
C CYS A 196 0.33 16.91 8.09
N ILE A 197 1.65 16.77 8.19
CA ILE A 197 2.33 16.49 9.46
C ILE A 197 2.04 17.57 10.51
N GLN A 198 2.11 18.85 10.13
CA GLN A 198 1.74 19.95 11.03
C GLN A 198 0.28 19.86 11.49
N SER A 199 -0.63 19.53 10.57
CA SER A 199 -2.06 19.38 10.89
C SER A 199 -2.32 18.21 11.86
N PHE A 200 -1.56 17.12 11.73
CA PHE A 200 -1.68 15.95 12.61
C PHE A 200 -1.37 16.29 14.06
N GLN A 201 -0.38 17.17 14.30
CA GLN A 201 -0.02 17.62 15.64
C GLN A 201 -1.10 18.50 16.29
N ALA A 202 -2.03 19.05 15.51
CA ALA A 202 -3.16 19.83 16.03
C ALA A 202 -4.36 18.97 16.44
N LEU A 203 -4.46 17.72 15.97
CA LEU A 203 -5.57 16.82 16.26
C LEU A 203 -5.72 16.54 17.77
N PRO A 204 -6.93 16.69 18.35
CA PRO A 204 -7.24 16.25 19.70
C PRO A 204 -6.91 14.78 19.97
N LEU A 205 -6.66 14.43 21.23
CA LEU A 205 -6.19 13.08 21.61
C LEU A 205 -7.32 12.16 22.06
N ALA A 206 -8.36 12.73 22.65
CA ALA A 206 -9.48 11.97 23.18
C ALA A 206 -10.77 12.79 23.16
N ALA A 207 -11.90 12.12 23.38
CA ALA A 207 -13.19 12.74 23.57
C ALA A 207 -13.97 12.11 24.74
N VAL A 208 -14.90 12.88 25.31
CA VAL A 208 -15.91 12.36 26.23
C VAL A 208 -17.29 12.56 25.61
N VAL A 209 -18.01 11.46 25.39
CA VAL A 209 -19.37 11.50 24.85
C VAL A 209 -20.39 11.52 25.98
N ASP A 210 -21.22 12.56 26.07
CA ASP A 210 -22.29 12.77 27.07
C ASP A 210 -21.85 12.58 28.54
N GLY A 211 -20.56 12.81 28.84
CA GLY A 211 -20.00 12.55 30.17
C GLY A 211 -20.02 11.05 30.56
N ARG A 212 -20.15 10.14 29.58
CA ARG A 212 -20.35 8.71 29.80
C ARG A 212 -19.27 7.85 29.17
N PHE A 213 -18.81 8.16 27.98
CA PHE A 213 -17.85 7.31 27.27
C PHE A 213 -16.53 8.03 27.09
N PHE A 214 -15.44 7.39 27.47
CA PHE A 214 -14.09 7.83 27.10
C PHE A 214 -13.79 7.30 25.70
N CYS A 215 -13.51 8.20 24.75
CA CYS A 215 -13.20 7.86 23.38
C CYS A 215 -11.76 8.21 23.07
N VAL A 216 -10.99 7.25 22.55
CA VAL A 216 -9.55 7.39 22.28
C VAL A 216 -9.17 6.45 21.14
N HIS A 217 -8.08 6.69 20.42
CA HIS A 217 -7.63 5.76 19.38
C HIS A 217 -7.16 4.43 19.96
N GLY A 218 -6.08 4.47 20.74
CA GLY A 218 -5.42 3.33 21.36
C GLY A 218 -6.14 2.92 22.64
N GLY A 219 -5.77 3.48 23.78
CA GLY A 219 -6.30 2.99 25.05
C GLY A 219 -5.93 3.83 26.26
N ILE A 220 -5.85 3.16 27.40
CA ILE A 220 -5.47 3.77 28.67
C ILE A 220 -3.99 3.54 28.96
N SER A 221 -3.42 4.38 29.81
CA SER A 221 -1.99 4.39 30.16
C SER A 221 -1.79 4.17 31.67
N PRO A 222 -0.64 3.60 32.10
CA PRO A 222 -0.21 3.65 33.49
C PRO A 222 -0.10 5.07 34.05
N GLU A 223 0.13 6.08 33.20
CA GLU A 223 0.22 7.49 33.58
C GLU A 223 -1.15 8.20 33.58
N LEU A 224 -2.21 7.55 33.07
CA LEU A 224 -3.55 8.12 32.98
C LEU A 224 -4.36 7.88 34.26
N MET A 225 -4.17 8.74 35.26
CA MET A 225 -4.92 8.67 36.51
C MET A 225 -6.24 9.43 36.41
N SER A 226 -6.30 10.58 35.78
CA SER A 226 -7.53 11.37 35.65
C SER A 226 -7.66 11.94 34.24
N LEU A 227 -8.87 12.37 33.89
CA LEU A 227 -9.10 13.07 32.62
C LEU A 227 -8.29 14.38 32.55
N ASP A 228 -7.95 14.97 33.69
CA ASP A 228 -7.13 16.17 33.79
C ASP A 228 -5.68 15.95 33.34
N ASP A 229 -5.17 14.72 33.41
CA ASP A 229 -3.83 14.38 32.90
C ASP A 229 -3.75 14.58 31.38
N ILE A 230 -4.86 14.33 30.66
CA ILE A 230 -4.96 14.59 29.23
C ILE A 230 -4.96 16.09 28.94
N HIS A 231 -5.62 16.90 29.77
CA HIS A 231 -5.64 18.36 29.60
C HIS A 231 -4.25 18.99 29.74
N LYS A 232 -3.36 18.39 30.54
CA LYS A 232 -1.99 18.88 30.80
C LYS A 232 -0.99 18.53 29.70
N LEU A 233 -1.31 17.60 28.80
CA LEU A 233 -0.38 17.18 27.75
C LEU A 233 -0.11 18.30 26.73
N ASN A 234 1.13 18.40 26.28
CA ASN A 234 1.41 19.11 25.02
C ASN A 234 1.20 18.13 23.86
N ARG A 235 0.15 18.31 23.06
CA ARG A 235 -0.13 17.47 21.90
C ARG A 235 0.56 17.94 20.61
N PHE A 236 1.04 19.18 20.57
CA PHE A 236 1.64 19.83 19.39
C PHE A 236 3.09 19.38 19.18
N GLN A 237 3.27 18.07 19.02
CA GLN A 237 4.56 17.41 18.82
C GLN A 237 4.35 16.07 18.12
N GLU A 238 5.42 15.51 17.59
CA GLU A 238 5.43 14.10 17.17
C GLU A 238 5.28 13.19 18.40
N PRO A 239 4.50 12.09 18.31
CA PRO A 239 4.43 11.10 19.38
C PRO A 239 5.82 10.46 19.57
N GLY A 240 6.27 10.37 20.83
CA GLY A 240 7.47 9.61 21.17
C GLY A 240 7.22 8.10 21.16
N SER A 241 8.26 7.32 21.47
CA SER A 241 8.15 5.85 21.63
C SER A 241 7.62 5.41 23.01
N SER A 242 7.39 6.35 23.94
CA SER A 242 6.88 6.10 25.30
C SER A 242 6.16 7.32 25.87
N GLY A 243 5.51 7.14 27.04
CA GLY A 243 4.78 8.16 27.77
C GLY A 243 3.31 8.27 27.39
N LEU A 244 2.54 9.04 28.15
CA LEU A 244 1.07 9.12 28.02
C LEU A 244 0.57 9.43 26.59
N LEU A 245 1.24 10.31 25.83
CA LEU A 245 0.85 10.59 24.44
C LEU A 245 1.00 9.35 23.54
N CYS A 246 2.10 8.59 23.70
CA CYS A 246 2.29 7.33 22.97
C CYS A 246 1.18 6.35 23.36
N ASP A 247 0.91 6.21 24.66
CA ASP A 247 -0.03 5.21 25.17
C ASP A 247 -1.48 5.46 24.75
N LEU A 248 -1.92 6.72 24.70
CA LEU A 248 -3.26 7.06 24.19
C LEU A 248 -3.43 6.61 22.73
N LEU A 249 -2.35 6.57 21.94
CA LEU A 249 -2.39 6.20 20.53
C LEU A 249 -2.11 4.71 20.27
N TRP A 250 -1.34 4.03 21.14
CA TRP A 250 -0.80 2.69 20.88
C TRP A 250 -1.21 1.59 21.86
N ALA A 251 -1.83 1.92 23.00
CA ALA A 251 -2.17 0.91 23.99
C ALA A 251 -3.33 0.02 23.52
N ASP A 252 -3.24 -1.29 23.77
CA ASP A 252 -4.24 -2.29 23.37
C ASP A 252 -4.83 -3.03 24.57
N PRO A 253 -6.09 -3.49 24.51
CA PRO A 253 -6.56 -4.49 25.45
C PRO A 253 -5.76 -5.78 25.27
N ILE A 254 -5.48 -6.50 26.36
CA ILE A 254 -4.79 -7.78 26.24
C ILE A 254 -5.61 -8.83 25.46
N SER A 255 -4.97 -9.73 24.71
CA SER A 255 -5.66 -10.74 23.89
C SER A 255 -6.72 -11.59 24.63
N ASN A 256 -6.54 -11.89 25.91
CA ASN A 256 -7.49 -12.60 26.77
C ASN A 256 -8.22 -11.66 27.75
N PHE A 257 -8.53 -10.43 27.31
CA PHE A 257 -9.16 -9.40 28.14
C PHE A 257 -10.42 -9.91 28.87
N GLY A 258 -10.42 -9.82 30.20
CA GLY A 258 -11.47 -10.33 31.08
C GLY A 258 -11.36 -11.80 31.47
N HIS A 259 -10.40 -12.53 30.89
CA HIS A 259 -10.05 -13.92 31.13
C HIS A 259 -8.53 -14.06 31.38
N GLU A 260 -7.93 -13.09 32.07
CA GLU A 260 -6.47 -12.94 32.25
C GLU A 260 -5.81 -14.13 32.98
N GLN A 261 -6.60 -14.92 33.71
CA GLN A 261 -6.14 -16.14 34.40
C GLN A 261 -5.96 -17.32 33.44
N GLU A 262 -6.51 -17.26 32.23
CA GLU A 262 -6.34 -18.28 31.20
C GLU A 262 -5.06 -17.99 30.40
N PRO A 263 -4.34 -19.01 29.91
CA PRO A 263 -3.20 -18.81 29.02
C PRO A 263 -3.61 -18.04 27.76
N SER A 264 -2.72 -17.17 27.27
CA SER A 264 -2.96 -16.40 26.04
C SER A 264 -1.81 -16.55 25.05
N ALA A 265 -1.94 -15.96 23.87
CA ALA A 265 -0.88 -15.95 22.86
C ALA A 265 0.41 -15.25 23.36
N ILE A 266 0.31 -14.43 24.41
CA ILE A 266 1.41 -13.63 24.98
C ILE A 266 2.10 -14.38 26.14
N GLY A 267 1.58 -15.54 26.57
CA GLY A 267 2.25 -16.42 27.54
C GLY A 267 1.32 -17.05 28.58
N ARG A 268 1.90 -17.37 29.75
CA ARG A 268 1.19 -17.98 30.88
C ARG A 268 0.15 -17.00 31.47
N SER A 269 -0.70 -17.55 32.33
CA SER A 269 -1.66 -16.75 33.11
C SER A 269 -0.99 -15.58 33.82
N ILE A 270 -1.68 -14.46 33.84
CA ILE A 270 -1.16 -13.23 34.43
C ILE A 270 -1.57 -13.19 35.90
N PRO A 271 -0.66 -12.80 36.82
CA PRO A 271 -1.01 -12.64 38.22
C PRO A 271 -2.18 -11.66 38.38
N PRO A 272 -3.22 -12.01 39.17
CA PRO A 272 -4.33 -11.11 39.46
C PRO A 272 -3.84 -9.75 39.96
N GLY A 273 -4.47 -8.67 39.51
CA GLY A 273 -4.08 -7.30 39.90
C GLY A 273 -2.91 -6.72 39.11
N THR A 274 -2.45 -7.35 38.02
CA THR A 274 -1.51 -6.74 37.07
C THR A 274 -2.27 -5.82 36.09
N PRO A 275 -2.13 -4.49 36.16
CA PRO A 275 -2.94 -3.59 35.36
C PRO A 275 -2.42 -3.41 33.93
N PHE A 276 -1.10 -3.42 33.74
CA PHE A 276 -0.44 -3.13 32.47
C PHE A 276 0.73 -4.08 32.23
N LEU A 277 0.94 -4.44 30.96
CA LEU A 277 2.05 -5.28 30.50
C LEU A 277 2.67 -4.64 29.25
N PRO A 278 3.97 -4.80 28.99
CA PRO A 278 4.57 -4.28 27.75
C PRO A 278 3.87 -4.85 26.50
N ASN A 279 3.53 -3.98 25.54
CA ASN A 279 2.86 -4.41 24.32
C ASN A 279 3.88 -4.92 23.28
N GLN A 280 4.11 -6.24 23.31
CA GLN A 280 5.02 -6.91 22.37
C GLN A 280 4.48 -6.97 20.92
N THR A 281 3.16 -6.83 20.75
CA THR A 281 2.55 -6.75 19.41
C THR A 281 2.89 -5.43 18.76
N ARG A 282 2.89 -4.32 19.50
CA ARG A 282 3.21 -2.99 18.98
C ARG A 282 4.68 -2.63 19.07
N GLY A 283 5.44 -3.25 19.98
CA GLY A 283 6.85 -2.91 20.24
C GLY A 283 7.06 -1.61 21.02
N CYS A 284 5.97 -0.96 21.43
CA CYS A 284 5.92 0.21 22.30
C CYS A 284 4.62 0.20 23.11
N SER A 285 4.48 1.09 24.10
CA SER A 285 3.29 1.17 24.95
C SER A 285 2.94 -0.14 25.69
N TYR A 286 1.68 -0.30 26.09
CA TYR A 286 1.20 -1.33 27.02
C TYR A 286 -0.04 -2.05 26.52
N PHE A 287 -0.14 -3.33 26.87
CA PHE A 287 -1.41 -4.00 27.01
C PHE A 287 -2.04 -3.59 28.34
N TYR A 288 -3.31 -3.19 28.33
CA TYR A 288 -4.08 -2.96 29.55
C TYR A 288 -5.07 -4.11 29.81
N THR A 289 -5.24 -4.46 31.08
CA THR A 289 -6.12 -5.56 31.50
C THR A 289 -7.55 -5.09 31.80
N TYR A 290 -8.48 -6.03 31.94
CA TYR A 290 -9.85 -5.74 32.35
C TYR A 290 -9.93 -5.02 33.69
N ASP A 291 -9.06 -5.38 34.64
CA ASP A 291 -8.98 -4.73 35.94
C ASP A 291 -8.53 -3.27 35.82
N ALA A 292 -7.55 -2.98 34.95
CA ALA A 292 -7.12 -1.61 34.69
C ALA A 292 -8.24 -0.77 34.07
N ALA A 293 -8.97 -1.32 33.09
CA ALA A 293 -10.12 -0.65 32.48
C ALA A 293 -11.22 -0.37 33.52
N CYS A 294 -11.57 -1.36 34.36
CA CYS A 294 -12.57 -1.17 35.41
C CYS A 294 -12.13 -0.13 36.45
N ALA A 295 -10.86 -0.16 36.89
CA ALA A 295 -10.33 0.80 37.85
C ALA A 295 -10.35 2.24 37.29
N PHE A 296 -10.05 2.42 36.00
CA PHE A 296 -10.16 3.71 35.33
C PHE A 296 -11.61 4.21 35.26
N LEU A 297 -12.55 3.34 34.86
CA LEU A 297 -13.97 3.67 34.74
C LEU A 297 -14.62 4.00 36.10
N ASP A 298 -14.23 3.29 37.16
CA ASP A 298 -14.73 3.53 38.51
C ASP A 298 -14.21 4.87 39.05
N ARG A 299 -12.93 5.18 38.81
CA ARG A 299 -12.30 6.43 39.26
C ARG A 299 -12.79 7.66 38.52
N THR A 300 -13.11 7.54 37.23
CA THR A 300 -13.60 8.64 36.39
C THR A 300 -15.13 8.76 36.38
N GLY A 301 -15.84 7.75 36.90
CA GLY A 301 -17.30 7.69 36.86
C GLY A 301 -17.89 7.30 35.49
N LEU A 302 -17.05 7.09 34.46
CA LEU A 302 -17.47 6.79 33.09
C LEU A 302 -18.04 5.38 32.93
N LEU A 303 -18.88 5.17 31.92
CA LEU A 303 -19.61 3.93 31.66
C LEU A 303 -18.77 2.90 30.87
N GLY A 304 -17.93 3.35 29.94
CA GLY A 304 -17.10 2.48 29.11
C GLY A 304 -16.07 3.27 28.29
N ILE A 305 -15.08 2.55 27.76
CA ILE A 305 -14.07 3.05 26.83
C ILE A 305 -14.49 2.65 25.41
N ILE A 306 -14.41 3.56 24.45
CA ILE A 306 -14.66 3.28 23.02
C ILE A 306 -13.38 3.62 22.26
N ARG A 307 -12.85 2.67 21.49
CA ARG A 307 -11.54 2.79 20.86
C ARG A 307 -11.45 2.20 19.45
N GLY A 308 -10.39 2.53 18.71
CA GLY A 308 -10.10 2.10 17.33
C GLY A 308 -8.98 1.05 17.23
N HIS A 309 -7.99 1.29 16.37
CA HIS A 309 -6.62 0.75 16.32
C HIS A 309 -6.41 -0.76 16.08
N GLU A 310 -7.40 -1.62 16.34
CA GLU A 310 -7.30 -3.06 16.07
C GLU A 310 -8.40 -3.52 15.11
N ALA A 311 -7.99 -4.07 13.96
CA ALA A 311 -8.89 -4.69 13.00
C ALA A 311 -9.80 -5.75 13.65
N GLN A 312 -11.09 -5.72 13.31
CA GLN A 312 -12.10 -6.66 13.80
C GLN A 312 -12.85 -7.29 12.63
N ASP A 313 -13.02 -8.62 12.64
CA ASP A 313 -13.73 -9.34 11.58
C ASP A 313 -15.17 -8.83 11.38
N ALA A 314 -15.87 -8.57 12.48
CA ALA A 314 -17.21 -7.97 12.46
C ALA A 314 -17.22 -6.43 12.35
N GLY A 315 -16.05 -5.79 12.26
CA GLY A 315 -15.90 -4.33 12.36
C GLY A 315 -16.07 -3.77 13.78
N TYR A 316 -16.37 -4.62 14.77
CA TYR A 316 -16.40 -4.22 16.17
C TYR A 316 -16.18 -5.42 17.10
N THR A 317 -15.79 -5.13 18.34
CA THR A 317 -15.80 -6.08 19.46
C THR A 317 -16.30 -5.40 20.73
N MET A 318 -17.28 -6.01 21.39
CA MET A 318 -17.71 -5.61 22.74
C MET A 318 -16.99 -6.50 23.75
N HIS A 319 -16.14 -5.90 24.59
CA HIS A 319 -15.40 -6.63 25.61
C HIS A 319 -16.25 -6.91 26.85
N LYS A 320 -15.67 -7.64 27.81
CA LYS A 320 -16.32 -8.05 29.07
C LYS A 320 -17.03 -6.87 29.76
N LYS A 321 -18.23 -7.13 30.28
CA LYS A 321 -19.05 -6.12 30.96
C LYS A 321 -18.51 -5.81 32.35
N THR A 322 -18.53 -4.53 32.72
CA THR A 322 -18.20 -4.07 34.08
C THR A 322 -19.11 -4.73 35.13
N PRO A 323 -18.62 -5.02 36.36
CA PRO A 323 -19.42 -5.76 37.35
C PRO A 323 -20.61 -4.95 37.86
N GLN A 324 -20.41 -3.64 38.07
CA GLN A 324 -21.39 -2.74 38.67
C GLN A 324 -22.41 -2.24 37.65
N LYS A 325 -21.95 -1.70 36.52
CA LYS A 325 -22.81 -1.03 35.51
C LYS A 325 -23.38 -2.02 34.47
N LYS A 326 -22.88 -3.26 34.43
CA LYS A 326 -23.28 -4.32 33.48
C LYS A 326 -23.21 -3.89 32.01
N PHE A 327 -22.33 -2.96 31.71
CA PHE A 327 -22.08 -2.41 30.37
C PHE A 327 -20.67 -2.82 29.90
N PRO A 328 -20.43 -3.08 28.60
CA PRO A 328 -19.10 -3.42 28.07
C PRO A 328 -18.05 -2.41 28.56
N SER A 329 -16.99 -2.88 29.23
CA SER A 329 -15.96 -1.97 29.75
C SER A 329 -15.18 -1.30 28.62
N VAL A 330 -14.96 -2.02 27.52
CA VAL A 330 -14.28 -1.54 26.32
C VAL A 330 -15.10 -1.95 25.09
N ILE A 331 -15.16 -1.07 24.10
CA ILE A 331 -15.72 -1.35 22.77
C ILE A 331 -14.66 -0.95 21.74
N THR A 332 -14.22 -1.91 20.93
CA THR A 332 -13.37 -1.64 19.77
C THR A 332 -14.26 -1.46 18.54
N ILE A 333 -14.09 -0.36 17.80
CA ILE A 333 -14.78 -0.07 16.53
C ILE A 333 -13.74 0.04 15.42
N PHE A 334 -13.98 -0.59 14.28
CA PHE A 334 -13.10 -0.59 13.12
C PHE A 334 -13.91 -0.31 11.85
N SER A 335 -13.53 0.72 11.10
CA SER A 335 -14.35 1.29 10.02
C SER A 335 -13.73 1.11 8.62
N ALA A 336 -12.71 0.26 8.49
CA ALA A 336 -12.11 -0.15 7.22
C ALA A 336 -12.56 -1.58 6.84
N PRO A 337 -13.64 -1.76 6.05
CA PRO A 337 -14.07 -3.07 5.57
C PRO A 337 -13.07 -3.66 4.57
N ASN A 338 -12.96 -4.98 4.48
CA ASN A 338 -12.01 -5.69 3.62
C ASN A 338 -10.60 -5.06 3.68
N TYR A 339 -10.11 -4.83 4.89
CA TYR A 339 -8.85 -4.13 5.13
C TYR A 339 -7.71 -4.76 4.33
N LEU A 340 -6.87 -3.90 3.74
CA LEU A 340 -5.77 -4.27 2.82
C LEU A 340 -6.19 -5.13 1.61
N ASP A 341 -7.47 -5.11 1.24
CA ASP A 341 -8.07 -5.97 0.21
C ASP A 341 -8.03 -7.48 0.47
N VAL A 342 -7.53 -7.92 1.64
CA VAL A 342 -7.27 -9.33 1.95
C VAL A 342 -7.94 -9.83 3.24
N TYR A 343 -8.27 -8.94 4.17
CA TYR A 343 -8.82 -9.37 5.47
C TYR A 343 -10.26 -9.88 5.39
N HIS A 344 -11.02 -9.46 4.38
CA HIS A 344 -12.44 -9.81 4.19
C HIS A 344 -13.36 -9.50 5.39
N ASN A 345 -12.92 -8.63 6.30
CA ASN A 345 -13.71 -8.18 7.45
C ASN A 345 -14.82 -7.21 7.02
N ARG A 346 -15.80 -7.03 7.90
CA ARG A 346 -16.78 -5.93 7.81
C ARG A 346 -16.21 -4.66 8.44
N GLY A 347 -16.72 -3.52 8.02
CA GLY A 347 -16.58 -2.25 8.72
C GLY A 347 -17.79 -2.02 9.61
N ALA A 348 -17.64 -1.24 10.68
CA ALA A 348 -18.77 -0.82 11.50
C ALA A 348 -18.63 0.62 12.00
N VAL A 349 -19.77 1.23 12.31
CA VAL A 349 -19.88 2.48 13.08
C VAL A 349 -20.80 2.30 14.27
N LEU A 350 -20.52 3.02 15.36
CA LEU A 350 -21.33 3.03 16.57
C LEU A 350 -22.21 4.28 16.60
N LYS A 351 -23.53 4.10 16.54
CA LYS A 351 -24.49 5.19 16.67
C LYS A 351 -25.00 5.26 18.11
N TYR A 352 -24.78 6.39 18.77
CA TYR A 352 -25.28 6.66 20.11
C TYR A 352 -26.29 7.81 20.07
N ALA A 353 -27.54 7.50 20.39
CA ALA A 353 -28.64 8.46 20.45
C ALA A 353 -29.67 8.02 21.48
N ASN A 354 -30.29 8.97 22.18
CA ASN A 354 -31.34 8.68 23.17
C ASN A 354 -30.94 7.62 24.22
N LYS A 355 -29.67 7.66 24.66
CA LYS A 355 -29.05 6.69 25.58
C LYS A 355 -28.99 5.24 25.06
N ASN A 356 -29.27 5.01 23.78
CA ASN A 356 -29.16 3.71 23.14
C ASN A 356 -27.95 3.66 22.20
N ILE A 357 -27.27 2.51 22.19
CA ILE A 357 -26.16 2.22 21.27
C ILE A 357 -26.67 1.26 20.20
N THR A 358 -26.44 1.61 18.94
CA THR A 358 -26.71 0.76 17.79
C THR A 358 -25.45 0.66 16.95
N ILE A 359 -25.02 -0.56 16.63
CA ILE A 359 -23.89 -0.78 15.73
C ILE A 359 -24.43 -1.01 14.32
N ARG A 360 -23.86 -0.29 13.35
CA ARG A 360 -24.19 -0.44 11.93
C ARG A 360 -22.96 -0.99 11.21
N GLN A 361 -23.06 -2.24 10.75
CA GLN A 361 -22.03 -2.88 9.94
C GLN A 361 -22.25 -2.58 8.45
N TYR A 362 -21.17 -2.58 7.68
CA TYR A 362 -21.19 -2.45 6.22
C TYR A 362 -20.03 -3.22 5.59
N ASN A 363 -20.18 -3.56 4.32
CA ASN A 363 -19.17 -4.25 3.52
C ASN A 363 -18.36 -3.24 2.71
N SER A 364 -17.25 -3.71 2.13
CA SER A 364 -16.39 -2.90 1.27
C SER A 364 -17.07 -2.51 -0.04
N SER A 365 -16.57 -1.43 -0.60
CA SER A 365 -16.95 -0.87 -1.89
C SER A 365 -15.80 -1.04 -2.87
N SER A 366 -16.12 -1.18 -4.15
CA SER A 366 -15.08 -1.20 -5.19
C SER A 366 -14.35 0.14 -5.24
N HIS A 367 -13.03 0.10 -5.36
CA HIS A 367 -12.19 1.27 -5.60
C HIS A 367 -11.30 1.07 -6.82
N PRO A 368 -10.76 2.16 -7.41
CA PRO A 368 -9.75 2.08 -8.45
C PRO A 368 -8.50 1.35 -7.98
N PHE A 369 -7.85 0.68 -8.92
CA PHE A 369 -6.63 -0.07 -8.68
C PHE A 369 -5.41 0.84 -8.83
N TRP A 370 -4.51 0.76 -7.86
CA TRP A 370 -3.18 1.35 -7.91
C TRP A 370 -2.12 0.25 -7.83
N LEU A 371 -1.06 0.38 -8.62
CA LEU A 371 0.12 -0.45 -8.42
C LEU A 371 0.77 -0.12 -7.08
N PRO A 372 1.45 -1.08 -6.43
CA PRO A 372 2.18 -0.86 -5.20
C PRO A 372 3.05 0.40 -5.26
N ASN A 373 3.07 1.15 -4.16
CA ASN A 373 3.86 2.38 -4.02
C ASN A 373 3.62 3.45 -5.11
N PHE A 374 2.45 3.44 -5.75
CA PHE A 374 2.08 4.38 -6.82
C PHE A 374 3.01 4.34 -8.04
N MET A 375 3.60 3.17 -8.32
CA MET A 375 4.43 2.96 -9.51
C MET A 375 3.62 3.14 -10.80
N ASP A 376 4.23 3.77 -11.81
CA ASP A 376 3.63 3.82 -13.14
C ASP A 376 3.87 2.51 -13.92
N ALA A 377 3.07 2.30 -14.95
CA ALA A 377 3.10 1.07 -15.73
C ALA A 377 4.42 0.84 -16.47
N PHE A 378 5.18 1.89 -16.81
CA PHE A 378 6.48 1.73 -17.45
C PHE A 378 7.51 1.27 -16.44
N THR A 379 7.61 1.92 -15.28
CA THR A 379 8.53 1.51 -14.21
C THR A 379 8.28 0.07 -13.78
N TRP A 380 7.01 -0.35 -13.72
CA TRP A 380 6.64 -1.72 -13.39
C TRP A 380 6.99 -2.73 -14.49
N SER A 381 6.71 -2.42 -15.75
CA SER A 381 6.82 -3.40 -16.86
C SER A 381 8.18 -3.43 -17.55
N LEU A 382 8.94 -2.33 -17.52
CA LEU A 382 10.21 -2.22 -18.23
C LEU A 382 11.26 -3.27 -17.81
N PRO A 383 11.41 -3.62 -16.51
CA PRO A 383 12.30 -4.70 -16.11
C PRO A 383 11.91 -6.05 -16.74
N PHE A 384 10.61 -6.34 -16.77
CA PHE A 384 10.09 -7.56 -17.39
C PHE A 384 10.31 -7.56 -18.91
N VAL A 385 10.00 -6.46 -19.60
CA VAL A 385 10.19 -6.33 -21.04
C VAL A 385 11.67 -6.49 -21.40
N GLY A 386 12.57 -5.82 -20.67
CA GLY A 386 14.01 -5.94 -20.88
C GLY A 386 14.51 -7.36 -20.69
N SER A 387 14.08 -8.03 -19.62
CA SER A 387 14.38 -9.44 -19.37
C SER A 387 13.93 -10.34 -20.52
N LYS A 388 12.68 -10.18 -21.02
CA LYS A 388 12.16 -11.02 -22.10
C LYS A 388 12.79 -10.75 -23.47
N ILE A 389 13.12 -9.51 -23.78
CA ILE A 389 13.89 -9.17 -24.98
C ILE A 389 15.28 -9.81 -24.90
N THR A 390 15.94 -9.73 -23.75
CA THR A 390 17.25 -10.33 -23.56
C THR A 390 17.21 -11.86 -23.64
N GLU A 391 16.25 -12.52 -22.99
CA GLU A 391 16.03 -13.97 -23.12
C GLU A 391 15.83 -14.38 -24.59
N MET A 392 15.04 -13.60 -25.35
CA MET A 392 14.82 -13.82 -26.78
C MET A 392 16.12 -13.67 -27.57
N LEU A 393 16.90 -12.62 -27.32
CA LEU A 393 18.18 -12.39 -28.00
C LEU A 393 19.18 -13.50 -27.70
N LEU A 394 19.25 -13.98 -26.45
CA LEU A 394 20.09 -15.13 -26.08
C LEU A 394 19.65 -16.41 -26.78
N ALA A 395 18.33 -16.65 -26.88
CA ALA A 395 17.82 -17.79 -27.62
C ALA A 395 18.19 -17.72 -29.11
N VAL A 396 18.13 -16.52 -29.73
CA VAL A 396 18.58 -16.31 -31.11
C VAL A 396 20.09 -16.54 -31.24
N LEU A 397 20.90 -16.01 -30.33
CA LEU A 397 22.35 -16.19 -30.32
C LEU A 397 22.77 -17.65 -30.05
N SER A 398 21.96 -18.42 -29.33
CA SER A 398 22.19 -19.85 -29.08
C SER A 398 22.01 -20.73 -30.33
N VAL A 399 21.52 -20.17 -31.44
CA VAL A 399 21.46 -20.85 -32.75
C VAL A 399 22.81 -20.81 -33.47
N CYS A 400 23.75 -19.96 -33.05
CA CYS A 400 25.12 -19.96 -33.59
C CYS A 400 25.80 -21.31 -33.33
N SER A 401 26.45 -21.87 -34.35
CA SER A 401 27.08 -23.20 -34.28
C SER A 401 28.37 -23.17 -33.45
N GLU A 402 28.78 -24.32 -32.90
CA GLU A 402 30.09 -24.48 -32.22
C GLU A 402 31.26 -24.08 -33.14
N GLU A 403 31.10 -24.17 -34.47
CA GLU A 403 32.09 -23.72 -35.47
C GLU A 403 32.26 -22.19 -35.52
N GLU A 404 31.22 -21.42 -35.20
CA GLU A 404 31.28 -19.94 -35.14
C GLU A 404 31.77 -19.43 -33.77
N LEU A 405 31.67 -20.25 -32.72
CA LEU A 405 32.04 -19.90 -31.35
C LEU A 405 33.34 -20.56 -30.86
N GLY A 406 33.84 -21.55 -31.59
CA GLY A 406 35.05 -22.30 -31.24
C GLY A 406 36.32 -21.45 -31.33
N GLU A 407 37.11 -21.49 -30.26
CA GLU A 407 38.52 -21.11 -30.32
C GLU A 407 39.25 -22.14 -31.17
N THR A 408 39.66 -21.77 -32.38
CA THR A 408 40.87 -22.37 -32.94
C THR A 408 42.02 -21.80 -32.12
N ASP A 409 42.36 -22.48 -31.03
CA ASP A 409 43.67 -22.33 -30.39
C ASP A 409 44.70 -22.48 -31.49
N SER A 410 45.34 -21.37 -31.83
CA SER A 410 46.41 -21.30 -32.80
C SER A 410 47.67 -21.93 -32.19
N ASP A 411 47.75 -23.25 -32.25
CA ASP A 411 49.01 -24.00 -32.23
C ASP A 411 49.10 -25.00 -33.40
N SER A 412 48.29 -24.80 -34.46
CA SER A 412 48.40 -25.57 -35.69
C SER A 412 48.28 -24.68 -36.94
N GLU A 413 49.31 -23.90 -37.20
CA GLU A 413 49.57 -23.18 -38.47
C GLU A 413 49.71 -24.11 -39.71
N GLY A 414 49.43 -25.40 -39.59
CA GLY A 414 49.79 -26.39 -40.62
C GLY A 414 48.75 -26.68 -41.69
N ASP A 415 47.45 -26.78 -41.37
CA ASP A 415 46.54 -27.60 -42.20
C ASP A 415 45.35 -26.88 -42.84
N MET A 416 45.23 -25.55 -42.70
CA MET A 416 44.17 -24.78 -43.38
C MET A 416 44.66 -23.90 -44.54
N GLN A 417 45.88 -24.14 -45.03
CA GLN A 417 46.46 -23.41 -46.17
C GLN A 417 45.90 -23.87 -47.54
N VAL A 418 44.93 -24.79 -47.60
CA VAL A 418 44.63 -25.47 -48.87
C VAL A 418 43.33 -25.07 -49.57
N LEU A 419 42.31 -24.45 -48.95
CA LEU A 419 41.02 -24.29 -49.67
C LEU A 419 40.20 -22.98 -49.57
N ALA A 420 40.66 -21.88 -48.96
CA ALA A 420 40.02 -20.57 -49.18
C ALA A 420 40.98 -19.39 -48.92
N GLY A 421 41.00 -18.42 -49.84
CA GLY A 421 41.97 -17.31 -49.84
C GLY A 421 41.99 -16.45 -48.57
N ALA A 422 43.18 -15.96 -48.23
CA ALA A 422 43.54 -15.16 -47.05
C ALA A 422 42.66 -13.92 -46.79
N ALA A 423 41.95 -13.40 -47.80
CA ALA A 423 41.02 -12.28 -47.64
C ALA A 423 39.75 -12.63 -46.83
N LYS A 424 39.37 -13.92 -46.74
CA LYS A 424 38.19 -14.34 -45.97
C LYS A 424 38.49 -14.56 -44.49
N VAL A 425 39.72 -14.94 -44.12
CA VAL A 425 40.08 -15.33 -42.73
C VAL A 425 40.00 -14.15 -41.77
N GLY A 426 40.43 -12.94 -42.18
CA GLY A 426 40.29 -11.72 -41.38
C GLY A 426 38.83 -11.30 -41.15
N ASP A 427 37.99 -11.43 -42.19
CA ASP A 427 36.54 -11.17 -42.11
C ASP A 427 35.83 -12.14 -41.15
N TYR A 428 36.26 -13.40 -41.12
CA TYR A 428 35.72 -14.40 -40.17
C TYR A 428 36.14 -14.11 -38.72
N GLN A 429 37.39 -13.71 -38.47
CA GLN A 429 37.87 -13.34 -37.14
C GLN A 429 37.18 -12.08 -36.60
N GLN A 430 37.03 -11.05 -37.44
CA GLN A 430 36.36 -9.80 -37.07
C GLN A 430 34.86 -10.04 -36.80
N ARG A 431 34.20 -10.84 -37.64
CA ARG A 431 32.80 -11.24 -37.41
C ARG A 431 32.62 -12.07 -36.13
N ARG A 432 33.61 -12.88 -35.76
CA ARG A 432 33.61 -13.67 -34.51
C ARG A 432 33.74 -12.78 -33.27
N GLU A 433 34.63 -11.78 -33.34
CA GLU A 433 34.80 -10.79 -32.27
C GLU A 433 33.54 -9.92 -32.10
N GLU A 434 32.89 -9.54 -33.19
CA GLU A 434 31.59 -8.85 -33.14
C GLU A 434 30.48 -9.69 -32.51
N ILE A 435 30.42 -11.00 -32.80
CA ILE A 435 29.45 -11.91 -32.18
C ILE A 435 29.75 -12.06 -30.69
N ARG A 436 31.02 -12.25 -30.29
CA ARG A 436 31.43 -12.31 -28.87
C ARG A 436 31.06 -11.02 -28.14
N ASN A 437 31.32 -9.85 -28.73
CA ASN A 437 30.94 -8.56 -28.16
C ASN A 437 29.42 -8.40 -28.01
N LYS A 438 28.64 -8.88 -28.98
CA LYS A 438 27.16 -8.90 -28.91
C LYS A 438 26.67 -9.83 -27.80
N VAL A 439 27.25 -11.03 -27.65
CA VAL A 439 26.92 -11.96 -26.56
C VAL A 439 27.24 -11.35 -25.19
N MET A 440 28.42 -10.74 -25.05
CA MET A 440 28.83 -10.03 -23.82
C MET A 440 27.91 -8.86 -23.47
N ALA A 441 27.46 -8.10 -24.47
CA ALA A 441 26.53 -6.99 -24.28
C ALA A 441 25.13 -7.48 -23.83
N VAL A 442 24.64 -8.55 -24.46
CA VAL A 442 23.34 -9.15 -24.12
C VAL A 442 23.38 -9.79 -22.72
N GLY A 443 24.46 -10.46 -22.34
CA GLY A 443 24.65 -11.00 -20.98
C GLY A 443 24.67 -9.91 -19.91
N ARG A 444 25.34 -8.78 -20.17
CA ARG A 444 25.32 -7.60 -19.27
C ARG A 444 23.92 -7.03 -19.09
N MET A 445 23.18 -6.87 -20.19
CA MET A 445 21.79 -6.41 -20.14
C MET A 445 20.89 -7.37 -19.38
N GLN A 446 21.10 -8.69 -19.49
CA GLN A 446 20.32 -9.69 -18.75
C GLN A 446 20.41 -9.44 -17.25
N ARG A 447 21.62 -9.26 -16.73
CA ARG A 447 21.83 -9.11 -15.30
C ARG A 447 21.24 -7.80 -14.76
N VAL A 448 21.36 -6.71 -15.52
CA VAL A 448 20.75 -5.42 -15.17
C VAL A 448 19.22 -5.56 -15.07
N PHE A 449 18.58 -6.20 -16.05
CA PHE A 449 17.13 -6.37 -16.02
C PHE A 449 16.66 -7.40 -14.98
N GLU A 450 17.46 -8.42 -14.67
CA GLU A 450 17.19 -9.32 -13.54
C GLU A 450 17.16 -8.57 -12.21
N ILE A 451 18.19 -7.75 -11.93
CA ILE A 451 18.27 -6.96 -10.69
C ILE A 451 17.10 -5.96 -10.61
N LEU A 452 16.84 -5.23 -11.70
CA LEU A 452 15.71 -4.29 -11.74
C LEU A 452 14.36 -5.00 -11.53
N ARG A 453 14.24 -6.25 -11.98
CA ARG A 453 13.03 -7.05 -11.80
C ARG A 453 12.91 -7.53 -10.36
N GLU A 454 13.99 -8.02 -9.77
CA GLU A 454 14.05 -8.36 -8.34
C GLU A 454 13.64 -7.17 -7.48
N GLU A 455 14.13 -5.96 -7.78
CA GLU A 455 13.73 -4.74 -7.06
C GLU A 455 12.25 -4.38 -7.27
N ALA A 456 11.72 -4.50 -8.49
CA ALA A 456 10.31 -4.23 -8.78
C ALA A 456 9.36 -5.26 -8.14
N GLU A 457 9.77 -6.53 -8.09
CA GLU A 457 9.07 -7.62 -7.42
C GLU A 457 9.11 -7.41 -5.89
N SER A 458 10.28 -7.12 -5.31
CA SER A 458 10.44 -6.78 -3.88
C SER A 458 9.62 -5.54 -3.47
N ALA A 459 9.54 -4.51 -4.31
CA ALA A 459 8.69 -3.34 -4.06
C ALA A 459 7.20 -3.68 -4.02
N SER A 460 6.78 -4.73 -4.74
CA SER A 460 5.42 -5.25 -4.73
C SER A 460 5.16 -6.18 -3.54
N GLU A 461 6.18 -6.92 -3.09
CA GLU A 461 6.16 -7.77 -1.90
C GLU A 461 6.22 -6.98 -0.58
N LEU A 462 6.79 -5.77 -0.56
CA LEU A 462 6.72 -4.88 0.61
C LEU A 462 5.29 -4.43 0.97
N THR A 463 4.32 -4.65 0.06
CA THR A 463 2.87 -4.54 0.33
C THR A 463 2.25 -5.84 0.86
N MET A 464 2.95 -6.96 0.76
CA MET A 464 2.60 -8.28 1.25
C MET A 464 3.76 -8.88 2.07
N GLY A 465 3.95 -8.38 3.30
CA GLY A 465 4.74 -8.97 4.39
C GLY A 465 6.00 -9.81 4.05
N ASP A 466 7.17 -9.29 4.42
CA ASP A 466 8.49 -9.94 4.43
C ASP A 466 8.46 -11.41 4.91
N GLU A 467 8.53 -12.36 3.97
CA GLU A 467 8.82 -13.78 4.25
C GLU A 467 10.32 -14.04 4.16
N SER A 468 11.04 -13.84 5.26
CA SER A 468 12.39 -14.39 5.39
C SER A 468 12.66 -14.95 6.79
N SER A 469 12.22 -16.19 7.04
CA SER A 469 13.08 -17.22 7.64
C SER A 469 12.41 -18.59 7.80
N SER A 470 13.11 -19.60 7.28
CA SER A 470 13.05 -21.04 7.58
C SER A 470 12.10 -21.96 6.77
N SER A 471 12.76 -22.80 5.96
CA SER A 471 12.49 -24.23 5.70
C SER A 471 11.96 -24.67 4.31
N SER A 472 12.88 -25.29 3.56
CA SER A 472 12.77 -26.52 2.76
C SER A 472 11.69 -26.67 1.66
N ALA A 473 12.17 -26.57 0.42
CA ALA A 473 11.90 -27.41 -0.75
C ALA A 473 10.51 -28.08 -0.89
N VAL A 474 9.63 -27.46 -1.67
CA VAL A 474 8.62 -28.15 -2.49
C VAL A 474 8.48 -27.40 -3.83
N GLY A 475 8.65 -28.12 -4.93
CA GLY A 475 8.56 -27.58 -6.29
C GLY A 475 7.15 -27.13 -6.66
N GLY A 476 6.96 -25.82 -6.85
CA GLY A 476 5.79 -25.21 -7.48
C GLY A 476 6.11 -24.83 -8.93
N ARG A 477 5.21 -25.16 -9.85
CA ARG A 477 5.32 -24.81 -11.28
C ARG A 477 5.15 -23.30 -11.45
N THR A 478 6.10 -22.68 -12.16
CA THR A 478 6.06 -21.27 -12.55
C THR A 478 5.01 -21.04 -13.62
N ASP A 479 4.15 -20.04 -13.43
CA ASP A 479 3.28 -19.54 -14.50
C ASP A 479 4.02 -18.51 -15.36
N ALA A 480 3.64 -18.32 -16.62
CA ALA A 480 4.40 -17.55 -17.62
C ALA A 480 4.58 -16.05 -17.31
N LEU A 481 3.93 -15.55 -16.25
CA LEU A 481 4.02 -14.17 -15.75
C LEU A 481 4.82 -14.03 -14.45
N GLY A 482 5.45 -15.10 -13.95
CA GLY A 482 6.46 -15.00 -12.89
C GLY A 482 5.96 -14.53 -11.51
N VAL A 483 4.65 -14.39 -11.30
CA VAL A 483 4.09 -14.18 -9.95
C VAL A 483 4.30 -15.47 -9.18
N GLN A 484 5.31 -15.50 -8.30
CA GLN A 484 5.46 -16.60 -7.36
C GLN A 484 4.19 -16.68 -6.52
N GLN A 485 3.39 -17.72 -6.75
CA GLN A 485 2.36 -18.15 -5.82
C GLN A 485 3.04 -18.90 -4.65
N ALA A 486 3.97 -18.21 -3.96
CA ALA A 486 4.66 -18.72 -2.78
C ALA A 486 3.99 -18.26 -1.47
N GLY A 487 2.91 -17.48 -1.53
CA GLY A 487 2.10 -17.19 -0.35
C GLY A 487 1.16 -18.36 -0.04
N ARG A 488 1.11 -18.81 1.22
CA ARG A 488 -0.11 -19.48 1.71
C ARG A 488 -1.28 -18.57 1.35
N SER A 489 -2.15 -19.01 0.45
CA SER A 489 -3.35 -18.26 0.04
C SER A 489 -4.04 -17.73 1.31
N ILE A 490 -4.03 -16.41 1.50
CA ILE A 490 -4.74 -15.74 2.59
C ILE A 490 -6.21 -16.03 2.35
N ARG A 491 -6.81 -16.86 3.21
CA ARG A 491 -8.20 -17.32 3.05
C ARG A 491 -9.12 -16.84 4.18
N THR A 492 -8.54 -16.47 5.32
CA THR A 492 -9.28 -16.10 6.51
C THR A 492 -8.73 -14.81 7.11
N PHE A 493 -9.58 -14.10 7.86
CA PHE A 493 -9.20 -12.93 8.65
C PHE A 493 -7.98 -13.21 9.55
N ALA A 494 -7.93 -14.40 10.16
CA ALA A 494 -6.82 -14.79 11.05
C ALA A 494 -5.50 -14.99 10.30
N ASP A 495 -5.55 -15.46 9.04
CA ASP A 495 -4.36 -15.58 8.19
C ASP A 495 -3.85 -14.20 7.79
N ALA A 496 -4.75 -13.30 7.36
CA ALA A 496 -4.42 -11.93 7.00
C ALA A 496 -3.81 -11.15 8.19
N ARG A 497 -4.42 -11.26 9.37
CA ARG A 497 -3.91 -10.65 10.60
C ARG A 497 -2.51 -11.17 10.97
N ARG A 498 -2.22 -12.44 10.69
CA ARG A 498 -0.91 -13.02 10.98
C ARG A 498 0.15 -12.51 10.02
N SER A 499 -0.15 -12.42 8.72
CA SER A 499 0.79 -11.89 7.72
C SER A 499 1.09 -10.40 7.92
N ASP A 500 0.14 -9.66 8.48
CA ASP A 500 0.26 -8.21 8.68
C ASP A 500 0.82 -7.80 10.04
N MET A 501 1.05 -8.76 10.95
CA MET A 501 1.47 -8.52 12.33
C MET A 501 2.74 -7.64 12.46
N MET A 502 3.67 -7.73 11.50
CA MET A 502 4.89 -6.91 11.51
C MET A 502 4.59 -5.44 11.19
N ASN A 503 3.59 -5.16 10.37
CA ASN A 503 3.18 -3.81 10.02
C ASN A 503 2.30 -3.17 11.10
N GLU A 504 1.80 -3.95 12.06
CA GLU A 504 1.08 -3.46 13.24
C GLU A 504 2.05 -2.96 14.33
N ARG A 505 3.36 -3.18 14.18
CA ARG A 505 4.42 -2.70 15.08
C ARG A 505 4.83 -1.27 14.77
N ILE A 506 5.34 -0.57 15.78
CA ILE A 506 6.12 0.64 15.57
C ILE A 506 7.37 0.29 14.73
N PRO A 507 7.63 0.99 13.62
CA PRO A 507 8.83 0.75 12.82
C PRO A 507 10.11 1.01 13.61
N SER A 508 11.08 0.10 13.52
CA SER A 508 12.44 0.32 14.03
C SER A 508 13.33 0.91 12.94
N PHE A 509 13.82 2.13 13.12
CA PHE A 509 14.92 2.64 12.30
C PHE A 509 16.23 2.10 12.86
N GLU A 510 16.69 0.93 12.39
CA GLU A 510 18.04 0.46 12.75
C GLU A 510 19.10 1.44 12.22
N SER A 511 19.87 2.02 13.14
CA SER A 511 21.16 2.64 12.84
C SER A 511 22.12 1.54 12.38
N GLN A 512 22.60 1.64 11.14
CA GLN A 512 23.46 0.67 10.46
C GLN A 512 24.55 0.08 11.37
N ILE A 513 24.53 -1.25 11.55
CA ILE A 513 25.65 -2.02 12.09
C ILE A 513 26.74 -2.05 11.01
N PRO A 514 27.99 -1.63 11.29
CA PRO A 514 29.07 -1.76 10.32
C PRO A 514 29.44 -3.24 10.17
N GLY A 515 29.07 -3.86 9.06
CA GLY A 515 29.59 -5.19 8.66
C GLY A 515 28.58 -6.20 8.09
N ALA A 516 27.28 -5.91 8.09
CA ALA A 516 26.30 -6.70 7.35
C ALA A 516 25.72 -5.82 6.24
N PHE A 517 26.06 -6.12 4.99
CA PHE A 517 25.53 -5.39 3.83
C PHE A 517 24.05 -5.72 3.64
N PRO A 518 23.13 -4.74 3.80
CA PRO A 518 21.78 -4.86 3.29
C PRO A 518 21.81 -4.52 1.79
N VAL A 519 20.93 -5.17 1.03
CA VAL A 519 20.69 -4.86 -0.39
C VAL A 519 20.39 -3.36 -0.55
N PRO A 520 20.95 -2.66 -1.55
CA PRO A 520 20.78 -1.21 -1.72
C PRO A 520 19.34 -0.82 -2.08
N SER A 521 18.45 -0.76 -1.09
CA SER A 521 17.21 0.01 -1.22
C SER A 521 17.59 1.48 -1.46
N MET A 522 16.94 2.16 -2.42
CA MET A 522 17.08 3.59 -2.70
C MET A 522 16.78 4.44 -1.45
N ARG A 523 17.76 4.52 -0.55
CA ARG A 523 17.82 5.41 0.60
C ARG A 523 18.40 6.72 0.11
N TYR A 524 17.61 7.78 0.17
CA TYR A 524 18.13 9.13 0.20
C TYR A 524 19.05 9.26 1.43
N SER A 525 20.37 9.28 1.21
CA SER A 525 21.33 9.68 2.23
C SER A 525 21.39 11.20 2.25
N GLY A 526 20.75 11.80 3.25
CA GLY A 526 20.82 13.24 3.48
C GLY A 526 22.24 13.65 3.88
N ARG A 527 22.95 14.34 2.98
CA ARG A 527 24.09 15.20 3.33
C ARG A 527 23.77 16.62 2.89
N ARG A 528 23.82 17.55 3.84
CA ARG A 528 23.67 19.00 3.61
C ARG A 528 24.67 19.49 2.56
N GLY A 529 24.17 20.14 1.51
CA GLY A 529 24.98 20.96 0.59
C GLY A 529 24.38 21.09 -0.80
N SER A 530 23.63 22.18 -1.03
CA SER A 530 23.36 22.86 -2.30
C SER A 530 22.92 22.08 -3.57
N ALA A 531 21.77 22.52 -4.08
CA ALA A 531 21.32 22.57 -5.47
C ALA A 531 20.87 21.27 -6.16
N GLU A 532 19.62 21.35 -6.64
CA GLU A 532 18.91 20.52 -7.63
C GLU A 532 18.52 19.09 -7.21
N GLY A 533 17.19 18.88 -7.15
CA GLY A 533 16.59 17.59 -6.88
C GLY A 533 16.61 16.72 -8.13
N GLU A 534 17.47 15.72 -8.15
CA GLU A 534 17.39 14.60 -9.09
C GLU A 534 16.67 13.44 -8.42
N SER A 535 15.52 13.05 -8.98
CA SER A 535 15.03 11.69 -8.86
C SER A 535 16.17 10.75 -9.25
N LEU A 536 16.47 9.73 -8.44
CA LEU A 536 17.43 8.69 -8.81
C LEU A 536 16.99 8.09 -10.15
N ASN A 537 17.69 8.52 -11.20
CA ASN A 537 17.34 8.22 -12.57
C ASN A 537 17.77 6.78 -12.81
N MET A 538 16.93 5.98 -13.48
CA MET A 538 17.23 4.59 -13.87
C MET A 538 18.62 4.48 -14.54
N GLU A 539 19.05 5.55 -15.21
CA GLU A 539 20.37 5.73 -15.78
C GLU A 539 21.54 5.65 -14.78
N ALA A 540 21.39 6.18 -13.56
CA ALA A 540 22.41 6.15 -12.53
C ALA A 540 22.59 4.75 -11.93
N LEU A 541 21.49 4.01 -11.75
CA LEU A 541 21.53 2.61 -11.30
C LEU A 541 22.16 1.71 -12.38
N ILE A 542 21.76 1.90 -13.64
CA ILE A 542 22.35 1.21 -14.79
C ILE A 542 23.86 1.46 -14.87
N ARG A 543 24.32 2.72 -14.76
CA ARG A 543 25.75 3.06 -14.78
C ARG A 543 26.51 2.38 -13.65
N ARG A 544 25.97 2.44 -12.43
CA ARG A 544 26.62 1.84 -11.25
C ARG A 544 26.75 0.31 -11.36
N THR A 545 25.71 -0.38 -11.83
CA THR A 545 25.75 -1.84 -12.03
C THR A 545 26.73 -2.26 -13.13
N LEU A 546 26.91 -1.41 -14.16
CA LEU A 546 27.87 -1.62 -15.24
C LEU A 546 29.32 -1.32 -14.83
N GLU A 547 29.54 -0.41 -13.87
CA GLU A 547 30.86 0.02 -13.38
C GLU A 547 31.40 -0.84 -12.23
N GLU A 548 30.55 -1.41 -11.36
CA GLU A 548 30.98 -2.13 -10.15
C GLU A 548 31.36 -3.61 -10.37
N ASN A 549 31.16 -4.19 -11.57
CA ASN A 549 31.33 -5.64 -11.79
C ASN A 549 32.36 -5.98 -12.88
N ASP A 550 33.66 -5.85 -12.57
CA ASP A 550 34.74 -6.37 -13.43
C ASP A 550 34.76 -7.92 -13.52
N ASP A 551 34.06 -8.63 -12.60
CA ASP A 551 33.86 -10.09 -12.61
C ASP A 551 32.88 -10.60 -13.70
N ILE A 552 32.27 -9.69 -14.49
CA ILE A 552 31.35 -10.02 -15.59
C ILE A 552 32.04 -10.85 -16.69
N GLY A 553 33.34 -10.63 -16.91
CA GLY A 553 34.12 -11.38 -17.89
C GLY A 553 33.98 -12.89 -17.67
N ASP A 554 34.15 -13.31 -16.43
CA ASP A 554 34.31 -14.72 -16.05
C ASP A 554 32.98 -15.50 -16.01
N ALA A 555 31.87 -14.84 -15.64
CA ALA A 555 30.53 -15.45 -15.63
C ALA A 555 29.93 -15.60 -17.04
N VAL A 556 30.19 -14.62 -17.92
CA VAL A 556 29.72 -14.66 -19.31
C VAL A 556 30.61 -15.58 -20.16
N GLU A 557 31.90 -15.67 -19.85
CA GLU A 557 32.81 -16.67 -20.43
C GLU A 557 32.36 -18.10 -20.08
N LYS A 558 31.95 -18.35 -18.83
CA LYS A 558 31.32 -19.63 -18.42
C LYS A 558 29.97 -19.91 -19.11
N LEU A 559 29.20 -18.87 -19.44
CA LEU A 559 27.93 -19.01 -20.18
C LEU A 559 28.19 -19.30 -21.67
N ALA A 560 29.17 -18.62 -22.27
CA ALA A 560 29.65 -18.86 -23.62
C ALA A 560 30.25 -20.27 -23.75
N GLU A 561 31.03 -20.73 -22.76
CA GLU A 561 31.54 -22.11 -22.69
C GLU A 561 30.41 -23.14 -22.55
N LYS A 562 29.34 -22.84 -21.81
CA LYS A 562 28.16 -23.72 -21.68
C LYS A 562 27.32 -23.78 -22.95
N LEU A 563 27.27 -22.69 -23.72
CA LEU A 563 26.63 -22.65 -25.04
C LEU A 563 27.50 -23.36 -26.09
N ALA A 564 28.83 -23.25 -25.98
CA ALA A 564 29.82 -23.92 -26.82
C ALA A 564 30.02 -25.41 -26.48
N LYS A 565 29.58 -25.88 -25.31
CA LYS A 565 29.52 -27.31 -24.95
C LYS A 565 28.09 -27.80 -25.15
N GLY A 566 27.74 -28.12 -26.39
CA GLY A 566 26.38 -28.40 -26.85
C GLY A 566 25.54 -29.25 -25.88
N ARG A 567 24.50 -28.64 -25.32
CA ARG A 567 23.40 -29.39 -24.71
C ARG A 567 22.47 -29.82 -25.83
N ARG A 568 22.48 -31.12 -26.17
CA ARG A 568 21.44 -31.72 -27.04
C ARG A 568 20.06 -31.30 -26.53
N VAL A 569 19.35 -30.50 -27.33
CA VAL A 569 17.96 -30.14 -27.08
C VAL A 569 17.11 -31.40 -27.24
N THR A 570 16.84 -32.11 -26.15
CA THR A 570 15.78 -33.12 -26.13
C THR A 570 14.46 -32.40 -25.91
N GLY A 571 13.79 -32.05 -27.00
CA GLY A 571 12.39 -31.63 -26.99
C GLY A 571 12.07 -30.58 -28.03
N ARG A 572 11.40 -31.00 -29.11
CA ARG A 572 10.74 -30.09 -30.06
C ARG A 572 9.70 -29.26 -29.28
N PRO A 573 9.66 -27.92 -29.37
CA PRO A 573 8.60 -27.15 -28.73
C PRO A 573 7.26 -27.55 -29.35
N MET A 574 6.34 -28.02 -28.51
CA MET A 574 4.97 -28.29 -28.91
C MET A 574 4.24 -26.96 -29.16
N PRO A 575 3.40 -26.86 -30.19
CA PRO A 575 2.60 -25.66 -30.42
C PRO A 575 1.70 -25.39 -29.21
N LEU A 576 1.65 -24.12 -28.77
CA LEU A 576 0.71 -23.67 -27.76
C LEU A 576 -0.72 -24.04 -28.19
N LYS A 577 -1.41 -24.86 -27.39
CA LYS A 577 -2.85 -25.03 -27.54
C LYS A 577 -3.51 -23.69 -27.25
N ARG A 578 -4.28 -23.17 -28.21
CA ARG A 578 -5.25 -22.10 -27.95
C ARG A 578 -6.21 -22.61 -26.88
N HIS A 579 -6.18 -22.01 -25.70
CA HIS A 579 -7.33 -22.06 -24.82
C HIS A 579 -8.36 -21.07 -25.35
N GLU A 580 -9.44 -21.63 -25.88
CA GLU A 580 -10.66 -20.90 -26.18
C GLU A 580 -11.19 -20.29 -24.88
N THR A 581 -11.20 -18.97 -24.82
CA THR A 581 -11.99 -18.21 -23.86
C THR A 581 -13.45 -18.26 -24.33
N THR A 582 -14.25 -19.12 -23.70
CA THR A 582 -15.71 -18.96 -23.61
C THR A 582 -16.07 -18.26 -22.32
#